data_AF-A0A5E4K7T8-F1
#
_entry.id   AF-A0A5E4K7T8-F1
#
_cell.length_a   1.000
_cell.length_b   1.000
_cell.length_c   1.000
_cell.angle_alpha   90.00
_cell.angle_beta   90.00
_cell.angle_gamma   90.00
#
_symmetry.space_group_name_H-M   'P 1'
#
loop_
_entity.id
_entity.type
_entity.pdbx_description
1 polymer ?
#
loop_
_entity_poly.entity_id
_entity_poly.type
_entity_poly.pdbx_seq_one_letter_code
_entity_poly.pdbx_strand_id
1 'polypeptide(L)'
;MLSSYYVLLYGFGSYLLVTLVFLVISVGLHELGHILFARLNHLEYRVLFKGGNITVAADWDRIKDKKVYGHMLGIAFGLPPVIAGGWAYSTPLFMLFYLLACYDDFGAVARKMLDCKKVFGLG
;
A
#
# COMPACT_ATOMS: atom_id res chain seq x y z
N MET A 1 5.70 -42.48 -0.84
CA MET A 1 4.54 -41.60 -0.58
C MET A 1 5.02 -40.43 0.26
N LEU A 2 4.86 -39.20 -0.20
CA LEU A 2 5.11 -38.02 0.63
C LEU A 2 4.03 -37.96 1.72
N SER A 3 4.45 -37.75 2.98
CA SER A 3 3.52 -37.57 4.09
C SER A 3 2.59 -36.39 3.81
N SER A 4 1.30 -36.51 4.14
CA SER A 4 0.32 -35.43 4.01
C SER A 4 0.76 -34.14 4.71
N TYR A 5 1.56 -34.27 5.76
CA TYR A 5 2.20 -33.13 6.44
C TYR A 5 3.13 -32.34 5.51
N TYR A 6 3.96 -33.03 4.72
CA TYR A 6 4.89 -32.38 3.80
C TYR A 6 4.15 -31.66 2.67
N VAL A 7 3.08 -32.26 2.16
CA VAL A 7 2.24 -31.66 1.11
C VAL A 7 1.58 -30.37 1.62
N LEU A 8 1.04 -30.40 2.84
CA LEU A 8 0.45 -29.21 3.48
C LEU A 8 1.50 -28.11 3.71
N LEU A 9 2.67 -28.46 4.25
CA LEU A 9 3.71 -27.49 4.57
C LEU A 9 4.30 -26.84 3.31
N TYR A 10 4.49 -27.62 2.25
CA TYR A 10 4.95 -27.13 0.96
C TYR A 10 3.93 -26.20 0.29
N GLY A 11 2.65 -26.59 0.31
CA GLY A 11 1.56 -25.77 -0.23
C GLY A 11 1.43 -24.44 0.53
N PHE A 12 1.47 -24.48 1.85
CA PHE A 12 1.42 -23.29 2.68
C PHE A 12 2.65 -22.38 2.49
N GLY A 13 3.85 -22.95 2.44
CA GLY A 13 5.09 -22.20 2.19
C GLY A 13 5.10 -21.52 0.82
N SER A 14 4.64 -22.23 -0.21
CA SER A 14 4.51 -21.70 -1.57
C SER A 14 3.48 -20.57 -1.63
N TYR A 15 2.35 -20.73 -0.93
CA TYR A 15 1.35 -19.67 -0.79
C TYR A 15 1.93 -18.41 -0.14
N LEU A 16 2.62 -18.55 0.99
CA LEU A 16 3.27 -17.40 1.67
C LEU A 16 4.32 -16.72 0.78
N LEU A 17 5.10 -17.48 0.04
CA LEU A 17 6.10 -16.94 -0.88
C LEU A 17 5.42 -16.10 -1.98
N VAL A 18 4.34 -16.61 -2.57
CA VAL A 18 3.58 -15.86 -3.57
C VAL A 18 2.99 -14.60 -2.95
N THR A 19 2.39 -14.68 -1.77
CA THR A 19 1.86 -13.51 -1.06
C THR A 19 2.93 -12.46 -0.85
N LEU A 20 4.14 -12.86 -0.44
CA LEU A 20 5.28 -11.96 -0.28
C LEU A 20 5.67 -11.27 -1.60
N VAL A 21 5.76 -12.01 -2.71
CA VAL A 21 6.11 -11.45 -4.02
C VAL A 21 5.11 -10.37 -4.45
N PHE A 22 3.82 -10.67 -4.37
CA PHE A 22 2.78 -9.69 -4.72
C PHE A 22 2.78 -8.48 -3.77
N LEU A 23 3.04 -8.68 -2.48
CA LEU A 23 3.12 -7.61 -1.51
C LEU A 23 4.30 -6.67 -1.83
N VAL A 24 5.48 -7.21 -2.15
CA VAL A 24 6.64 -6.40 -2.54
C VAL A 24 6.36 -5.61 -3.82
N ILE A 25 5.74 -6.22 -4.83
CA ILE A 25 5.35 -5.53 -6.07
C ILE A 25 4.34 -4.42 -5.76
N SER A 26 3.34 -4.71 -4.92
CA SER A 26 2.31 -3.76 -4.51
C SER A 26 2.90 -2.54 -3.79
N VAL A 27 3.78 -2.76 -2.81
CA VAL A 27 4.48 -1.67 -2.10
C VAL A 27 5.39 -0.89 -3.06
N GLY A 28 6.08 -1.57 -3.97
CA GLY A 28 6.88 -0.91 -4.99
C GLY A 28 6.06 0.02 -5.88
N LEU A 29 4.89 -0.45 -6.36
CA LEU A 29 3.96 0.39 -7.12
C LEU A 29 3.36 1.52 -6.28
N HIS A 30 3.09 1.26 -4.99
CA HIS A 30 2.61 2.28 -4.06
C HIS A 30 3.59 3.46 -3.96
N GLU A 31 4.87 3.18 -3.72
CA GLU A 31 5.91 4.21 -3.68
C GLU A 31 6.11 4.90 -5.04
N LEU A 32 5.96 4.16 -6.15
CA LEU A 32 5.94 4.77 -7.49
C LEU A 32 4.77 5.75 -7.67
N GLY A 33 3.61 5.47 -7.07
CA GLY A 33 2.49 6.40 -7.01
C GLY A 33 2.86 7.72 -6.32
N HIS A 34 3.56 7.65 -5.18
CA HIS A 34 4.08 8.84 -4.50
C HIS A 34 5.08 9.63 -5.36
N ILE A 35 6.00 8.93 -6.03
CA ILE A 35 6.98 9.54 -6.94
C ILE A 35 6.27 10.23 -8.10
N LEU A 36 5.28 9.57 -8.71
CA LEU A 36 4.52 10.13 -9.81
C LEU A 36 3.77 11.39 -9.38
N PHE A 37 3.13 11.36 -8.20
CA PHE A 37 2.46 12.53 -7.65
C PHE A 37 3.45 13.68 -7.41
N ALA A 38 4.60 13.42 -6.81
CA ALA A 38 5.63 14.43 -6.58
C ALA A 38 6.13 15.04 -7.90
N ARG A 39 6.40 14.21 -8.91
CA ARG A 39 6.80 14.63 -10.26
C ARG A 39 5.74 15.52 -10.93
N LEU A 40 4.47 15.11 -10.91
CA LEU A 40 3.36 15.86 -11.52
C LEU A 40 3.13 17.23 -10.86
N ASN A 41 3.49 17.38 -9.59
CA ASN A 41 3.36 18.63 -8.84
C ASN A 41 4.69 19.40 -8.72
N HIS A 42 5.73 19.02 -9.48
CA HIS A 42 7.06 19.64 -9.45
C HIS A 42 7.67 19.75 -8.05
N LEU A 43 7.41 18.76 -7.20
CA LEU A 43 8.04 18.67 -5.89
C LEU A 43 9.42 18.03 -5.99
N GLU A 44 10.33 18.53 -5.16
CA GLU A 44 11.54 17.78 -4.85
C GLU A 44 11.16 16.57 -3.98
N TYR A 45 11.60 15.39 -4.41
CA TYR A 45 11.42 14.14 -3.67
C TYR A 45 12.74 13.42 -3.50
N ARG A 46 12.87 12.71 -2.39
CA ARG A 46 13.99 11.83 -2.08
C ARG A 46 13.44 10.47 -1.70
N VAL A 47 14.03 9.43 -2.27
CA VAL A 47 13.77 8.05 -1.86
C VAL A 47 14.66 7.76 -0.66
N LEU A 48 14.06 7.47 0.48
CA LEU A 48 14.74 7.20 1.74
C LEU A 48 14.49 5.75 2.17
N PHE A 49 15.55 5.07 2.59
CA PHE A 49 15.43 3.80 3.27
C PHE A 49 15.41 4.07 4.78
N LYS A 50 14.25 3.88 5.43
CA LYS A 50 14.10 4.09 6.87
C LYS A 50 13.46 2.86 7.52
N GLY A 51 14.18 2.25 8.47
CA GLY A 51 13.67 1.11 9.22
C GLY A 51 13.40 -0.16 8.40
N GLY A 52 14.05 -0.34 7.25
CA GLY A 52 13.82 -1.47 6.34
C GLY A 52 12.76 -1.23 5.27
N ASN A 53 12.05 -0.09 5.30
CA ASN A 53 11.08 0.30 4.27
C ASN A 53 11.66 1.35 3.32
N ILE A 54 11.31 1.23 2.03
CA ILE A 54 11.50 2.29 1.03
C ILE A 54 10.37 3.29 1.24
N THR A 55 10.71 4.55 1.44
CA THR A 55 9.75 5.63 1.66
C THR A 55 10.11 6.82 0.79
N VAL A 56 9.12 7.42 0.14
CA VAL A 56 9.30 8.63 -0.66
C VAL A 56 8.99 9.86 0.19
N ALA A 57 10.03 10.59 0.59
CA ALA A 57 9.88 11.89 1.22
C ALA A 57 9.86 12.98 0.14
N ALA A 58 8.73 13.66 -0.02
CA ALA A 58 8.62 14.86 -0.84
C ALA A 58 8.35 16.08 0.06
N ASP A 59 8.57 17.28 -0.47
CA ASP A 59 8.18 18.53 0.19
C ASP A 59 6.65 18.69 0.15
N TRP A 60 5.97 17.87 0.94
CA TRP A 60 4.51 17.78 1.00
C TRP A 60 3.87 19.07 1.53
N ASP A 61 4.60 19.86 2.31
CA ASP A 61 4.11 21.09 2.94
C ASP A 61 3.83 22.19 1.91
N ARG A 62 4.51 22.16 0.76
CA ARG A 62 4.20 23.03 -0.39
C ARG A 62 2.79 22.84 -0.93
N ILE A 63 2.19 21.65 -0.79
CA ILE A 63 0.88 21.34 -1.38
C ILE A 63 -0.26 21.27 -0.36
N LYS A 64 0.02 21.55 0.93
CA LYS A 64 -0.96 21.64 2.03
C LYS A 64 -2.04 20.54 1.95
N ASP A 65 -3.28 20.93 1.62
CA ASP A 65 -4.45 20.03 1.57
C ASP A 65 -4.38 18.95 0.50
N LYS A 66 -3.59 19.13 -0.57
CA LYS A 66 -3.50 18.15 -1.65
C LYS A 66 -2.61 16.95 -1.32
N LYS A 67 -1.91 16.97 -0.18
CA LYS A 67 -1.09 15.84 0.31
C LYS A 67 -1.88 14.53 0.37
N VAL A 68 -3.17 14.61 0.69
CA VAL A 68 -4.07 13.44 0.76
C VAL A 68 -4.22 12.76 -0.61
N TYR A 69 -4.18 13.52 -1.72
CA TYR A 69 -4.20 12.94 -3.06
C TYR A 69 -2.93 12.16 -3.38
N GLY A 70 -1.78 12.52 -2.79
CA GLY A 70 -0.56 11.71 -2.87
C GLY A 70 -0.74 10.35 -2.21
N HIS A 71 -1.24 10.34 -0.97
CA HIS A 71 -1.61 9.11 -0.24
C HIS A 71 -2.62 8.25 -1.02
N MET A 72 -3.67 8.86 -1.58
CA MET A 72 -4.65 8.14 -2.40
C MET A 72 -4.05 7.57 -3.68
N LEU A 73 -3.14 8.30 -4.34
CA LEU A 73 -2.50 7.84 -5.57
C LEU A 73 -1.56 6.65 -5.30
N GLY A 74 -0.77 6.71 -4.22
CA GLY A 74 0.03 5.57 -3.76
C GLY A 74 -0.84 4.34 -3.51
N ILE A 75 -1.93 4.50 -2.74
CA ILE A 75 -2.88 3.42 -2.47
C ILE A 75 -3.43 2.82 -3.76
N ALA A 76 -3.89 3.67 -4.69
CA ALA A 76 -4.49 3.25 -5.94
C ALA A 76 -3.50 2.51 -6.85
N PHE A 77 -2.22 2.89 -6.85
CA PHE A 77 -1.18 2.23 -7.64
C PHE A 77 -0.74 0.88 -7.06
N GLY A 78 -0.74 0.73 -5.73
CA GLY A 78 -0.41 -0.56 -5.10
C GLY A 78 -1.59 -1.55 -5.04
N LEU A 79 -2.82 -1.10 -5.28
CA LEU A 79 -4.02 -1.95 -5.21
C LEU A 79 -4.12 -3.06 -6.30
N PRO A 80 -3.71 -2.86 -7.57
CA PRO A 80 -3.91 -3.84 -8.63
C PRO A 80 -3.24 -5.21 -8.37
N PRO A 81 -1.97 -5.29 -7.91
CA PRO A 81 -1.37 -6.57 -7.52
C PRO A 81 -2.11 -7.24 -6.35
N VAL A 82 -2.63 -6.46 -5.40
CA VAL A 82 -3.37 -6.96 -4.23
C VAL A 82 -4.69 -7.59 -4.67
N ILE A 83 -5.42 -6.94 -5.57
CA ILE A 83 -6.68 -7.45 -6.13
C ILE A 83 -6.40 -8.70 -6.99
N ALA A 84 -5.38 -8.66 -7.84
CA ALA A 84 -5.01 -9.78 -8.69
C ALA A 84 -4.59 -11.01 -7.86
N GLY A 85 -3.76 -10.83 -6.84
CA GLY A 85 -3.36 -11.88 -5.91
C GLY A 85 -4.54 -12.39 -5.07
N GLY A 86 -5.36 -11.49 -4.53
CA GLY A 86 -6.55 -11.83 -3.75
C GLY A 86 -7.57 -12.64 -4.56
N TRP A 87 -7.76 -12.31 -5.84
CA TRP A 87 -8.64 -13.05 -6.75
C TRP A 87 -8.06 -14.41 -7.15
N ALA A 88 -6.78 -14.44 -7.57
CA ALA A 88 -6.11 -15.67 -8.01
C ALA A 88 -6.02 -16.73 -6.90
N TYR A 89 -5.89 -16.29 -5.64
CA TYR A 89 -5.75 -17.18 -4.48
C TYR A 89 -6.95 -17.14 -3.52
N SER A 90 -8.04 -16.46 -3.89
CA SER A 90 -9.33 -16.39 -3.16
C SER A 90 -9.20 -16.11 -1.66
N THR A 91 -8.38 -15.11 -1.30
CA THR A 91 -7.99 -14.87 0.09
C THR A 91 -7.90 -13.39 0.44
N PRO A 92 -8.40 -12.97 1.61
CA PRO A 92 -8.32 -11.59 2.07
C PRO A 92 -6.92 -11.21 2.55
N LEU A 93 -6.00 -12.18 2.71
CA LEU A 93 -4.68 -11.95 3.31
C LEU A 93 -3.84 -10.93 2.53
N PHE A 94 -3.95 -10.89 1.21
CA PHE A 94 -3.24 -9.89 0.39
C PHE A 94 -3.67 -8.46 0.77
N MET A 95 -4.97 -8.21 0.91
CA MET A 95 -5.49 -6.91 1.30
C MET A 95 -5.09 -6.56 2.73
N LEU A 96 -5.11 -7.55 3.63
CA LEU A 96 -4.76 -7.36 5.03
C LEU A 96 -3.27 -7.00 5.20
N PHE A 97 -2.38 -7.70 4.50
CA PHE A 97 -0.96 -7.36 4.51
C PHE A 97 -0.65 -6.04 3.83
N TYR A 98 -1.37 -5.69 2.76
CA TYR A 98 -1.20 -4.39 2.11
C TYR A 98 -1.67 -3.23 3.00
N LEU A 99 -2.82 -3.38 3.67
CA LEU A 99 -3.29 -2.42 4.67
C LEU A 99 -2.28 -2.20 5.79
N LEU A 100 -1.64 -3.28 6.27
CA LEU A 100 -0.59 -3.18 7.28
C LEU A 100 0.67 -2.50 6.74
N ALA A 101 1.09 -2.84 5.52
CA ALA A 101 2.29 -2.27 4.91
C ALA A 101 2.16 -0.76 4.63
N CYS A 102 0.96 -0.30 4.29
CA CYS A 102 0.67 1.11 3.94
C CYS A 102 -0.25 1.79 4.98
N TYR A 103 -0.21 1.34 6.24
CA TYR A 103 -1.12 1.78 7.30
C TYR A 103 -1.13 3.31 7.48
N ASP A 104 0.03 3.95 7.40
CA ASP A 104 0.15 5.39 7.58
C ASP A 104 -0.59 6.18 6.49
N ASP A 105 -0.53 5.73 5.23
CA ASP A 105 -1.25 6.34 4.10
C ASP A 105 -2.76 6.15 4.23
N PHE A 106 -3.21 4.94 4.54
CA PHE A 106 -4.63 4.66 4.80
C PHE A 106 -5.15 5.48 5.98
N GLY A 107 -4.37 5.60 7.06
CA GLY A 107 -4.69 6.42 8.23
C GLY A 107 -4.72 7.92 7.92
N ALA A 108 -3.88 8.41 7.02
CA ALA A 108 -3.92 9.80 6.56
C ALA A 108 -5.20 10.09 5.76
N VAL A 109 -5.58 9.20 4.84
CA VAL A 109 -6.82 9.32 4.06
C VAL A 109 -8.05 9.22 4.97
N ALA A 110 -8.09 8.25 5.89
CA ALA A 110 -9.21 8.06 6.82
C ALA A 110 -9.41 9.29 7.73
N ARG A 111 -8.34 9.89 8.25
CA ARG A 111 -8.42 11.12 9.05
C ARG A 111 -9.02 12.28 8.26
N LYS A 112 -8.59 12.51 7.01
CA LYS A 112 -9.18 13.57 6.17
C LYS A 112 -10.66 13.31 5.89
N MET A 113 -11.06 12.05 5.66
CA MET A 113 -12.46 11.70 5.47
C MET A 113 -13.31 11.97 6.73
N LEU A 114 -12.79 11.72 7.93
CA LEU A 114 -13.45 12.05 9.18
C LEU A 114 -13.60 13.56 9.38
N ASP A 115 -12.58 14.34 9.03
CA ASP A 115 -12.65 15.81 9.08
C ASP A 115 -13.68 16.35 8.07
N CYS A 116 -13.74 15.81 6.86
CA CYS A 116 -14.79 16.15 5.90
C CYS A 116 -16.19 15.82 6.44
N LYS A 117 -16.38 14.66 7.10
CA LYS A 117 -17.66 14.32 7.74
C LYS A 117 -18.09 15.34 8.80
N LYS A 118 -17.15 15.86 9.59
CA LYS A 118 -17.41 16.94 10.55
C LYS A 118 -17.82 18.25 9.86
N VAL A 119 -17.20 18.58 8.73
CA VAL A 119 -17.54 19.77 7.94
C VAL A 119 -18.94 19.67 7.30
N PHE A 120 -19.40 18.48 6.93
CA PHE A 120 -20.74 18.25 6.38
C PHE A 120 -21.83 17.97 7.44
N GLY A 121 -21.53 18.09 8.75
CA GLY A 121 -22.51 17.94 9.81
C GLY A 121 -23.14 16.53 9.93
N LEU A 122 -22.44 15.49 9.46
CA LEU A 122 -22.91 14.09 9.51
C LEU A 122 -22.44 13.36 10.79
N GLY A 123 -22.33 14.07 11.92
CA GLY A 123 -21.90 13.53 13.21
C GLY A 123 -22.50 14.29 14.38
#